data_AF-A0A8X6L9L4-F1
#
_entry.id   AF-A0A8X6L9L4-F1
#
_cell.length_a   1.000
_cell.length_b   1.000
_cell.length_c   1.000
_cell.angle_alpha   90.00
_cell.angle_beta   90.00
_cell.angle_gamma   90.00
#
_symmetry.space_group_name_H-M   'P 1'
#
loop_
_entity.id
_entity.type
_entity.pdbx_description
1 polymer ?
#
loop_
_entity_poly.entity_id
_entity_poly.type
_entity_poly.pdbx_seq_one_letter_code
_entity_poly.pdbx_strand_id
1 'polypeptide(L)'
;MKLSQLSDDAFFNNGELRTLDLSYNSFVNLSSQVFQPLRQIEEIDLSHNEFEYLDTEFLEQVQNMTTLSVLHLHSNPWSCQRCSVLPF
;
A
#
# COMPACT_ATOMS: atom_id res chain seq x y z
N MET A 1 -9.95 2.47 17.63
CA MET A 1 -10.70 1.87 16.51
C MET A 1 -9.69 1.70 15.39
N LYS A 2 -9.59 0.52 14.77
CA LYS A 2 -8.66 0.26 13.66
C LYS A 2 -9.42 0.30 12.34
N LEU A 3 -8.80 0.80 11.28
CA LEU A 3 -9.35 0.76 9.93
C LEU A 3 -9.10 -0.62 9.31
N SER A 4 -10.04 -1.09 8.49
CA SER A 4 -9.91 -2.36 7.76
C SER A 4 -10.20 -2.23 6.26
N GLN A 5 -10.75 -1.09 5.83
CA GLN A 5 -11.03 -0.78 4.43
C GLN A 5 -10.85 0.73 4.18
N LEU A 6 -10.53 1.08 2.94
CA LEU A 6 -10.52 2.44 2.41
C LEU A 6 -11.34 2.45 1.12
N SER A 7 -12.03 3.55 0.86
CA SER A 7 -12.64 3.77 -0.45
C SER A 7 -11.57 4.21 -1.46
N ASP A 8 -11.77 3.91 -2.73
CA ASP A 8 -10.83 4.25 -3.81
C ASP A 8 -10.60 5.77 -3.94
N ASP A 9 -11.55 6.58 -3.47
CA ASP A 9 -11.51 8.04 -3.47
C ASP A 9 -10.99 8.65 -2.16
N ALA A 10 -10.53 7.84 -1.20
CA ALA A 10 -10.09 8.28 0.13
C ALA A 10 -9.03 9.41 0.09
N PHE A 11 -8.23 9.46 -0.98
CA PHE A 11 -7.15 10.43 -1.18
C PHE A 11 -7.32 11.32 -2.41
N PHE A 12 -8.54 11.42 -2.98
CA PHE A 12 -8.79 12.08 -4.26
C PHE A 12 -8.21 13.51 -4.38
N ASN A 13 -8.16 14.28 -3.28
CA ASN A 13 -7.64 15.64 -3.24
C ASN A 13 -6.27 15.80 -2.56
N ASN A 14 -5.55 14.70 -2.34
CA ASN A 14 -4.31 14.67 -1.56
C ASN A 14 -3.05 14.47 -2.41
N GLY A 15 -3.04 15.00 -3.64
CA GLY A 15 -1.92 14.79 -4.58
C GLY A 15 -0.56 15.38 -4.15
N GLU A 16 -0.57 16.31 -3.21
CA GLU A 16 0.64 16.93 -2.63
C GLU A 16 1.15 16.19 -1.37
N LEU A 17 0.49 15.10 -0.96
CA LEU A 17 0.90 14.31 0.19
C LEU A 17 2.24 13.60 -0.10
N ARG A 18 3.21 13.75 0.82
CA ARG A 18 4.54 13.12 0.72
C ARG A 18 4.71 11.88 1.58
N THR A 19 4.02 11.83 2.72
CA THR A 19 4.07 10.70 3.64
C THR A 19 2.64 10.26 3.97
N LEU A 20 2.38 8.97 3.83
CA LEU A 20 1.11 8.35 4.18
C LEU A 20 1.37 7.23 5.20
N ASP A 21 0.92 7.46 6.43
CA ASP A 21 0.99 6.47 7.50
C ASP A 21 -0.38 5.78 7.66
N LEU A 22 -0.41 4.49 7.31
CA LEU A 22 -1.54 3.58 7.52
C LEU A 22 -1.15 2.42 8.44
N SER A 23 -0.06 2.58 9.20
CA SER A 23 0.45 1.57 10.11
C SER A 23 -0.51 1.29 11.27
N TYR A 24 -0.38 0.12 11.89
CA TYR A 24 -1.18 -0.30 13.06
C TYR A 24 -2.69 -0.37 12.83
N ASN A 25 -3.12 -0.59 11.59
CA ASN A 25 -4.52 -0.84 11.24
C ASN A 25 -4.83 -2.35 11.19
N SER A 26 -5.87 -2.73 10.45
CA SER A 26 -6.34 -4.10 10.26
C SER A 26 -6.63 -4.37 8.77
N PHE A 27 -5.83 -3.77 7.88
CA PHE A 27 -5.94 -4.01 6.44
C PHE A 27 -5.44 -5.42 6.09
N VAL A 28 -6.27 -6.18 5.39
CA VAL A 28 -5.90 -7.49 4.80
C VAL A 28 -5.56 -7.33 3.32
N ASN A 29 -6.18 -6.35 2.66
CA ASN A 29 -5.89 -5.91 1.30
C ASN A 29 -6.14 -4.39 1.19
N LEU A 30 -5.62 -3.79 0.13
CA LEU A 30 -5.94 -2.44 -0.31
C LEU A 30 -6.04 -2.44 -1.82
N SER A 31 -7.07 -1.78 -2.34
CA SER A 31 -7.19 -1.51 -3.77
C SER A 31 -5.99 -0.68 -4.25
N SER A 32 -5.43 -1.01 -5.40
CA SER A 32 -4.37 -0.22 -6.04
C SER A 32 -4.80 1.23 -6.28
N GLN A 33 -6.10 1.46 -6.49
CA GLN A 33 -6.66 2.75 -6.91
C GLN A 33 -6.54 3.82 -5.83
N VAL A 34 -6.51 3.44 -4.55
CA VAL A 34 -6.40 4.39 -3.43
C VAL A 34 -5.14 5.26 -3.55
N PHE A 35 -4.06 4.73 -4.14
CA PHE A 35 -2.79 5.46 -4.23
C PHE A 35 -2.66 6.29 -5.52
N GLN A 36 -3.53 6.11 -6.52
CA GLN A 36 -3.45 6.83 -7.79
C GLN A 36 -3.45 8.37 -7.67
N PRO A 37 -4.21 8.99 -6.76
CA PRO A 37 -4.19 10.44 -6.60
C PRO A 37 -2.86 10.98 -6.04
N LEU A 38 -2.05 10.16 -5.37
CA LEU A 38 -0.90 10.57 -4.56
C LEU A 38 0.36 10.80 -5.43
N ARG A 39 0.35 11.87 -6.22
CA ARG A 39 1.39 12.16 -7.24
C ARG A 39 2.75 12.57 -6.68
N GLN A 40 2.82 13.02 -5.43
CA GLN A 40 4.06 13.45 -4.77
C GLN A 40 4.48 12.54 -3.60
N ILE A 41 3.89 11.34 -3.49
CA ILE A 41 4.17 10.45 -2.37
C ILE A 41 5.62 9.97 -2.41
N GLU A 42 6.30 10.05 -1.28
CA GLU A 42 7.70 9.65 -1.09
C GLU A 42 7.80 8.46 -0.13
N GLU A 43 6.87 8.35 0.81
CA GLU A 43 6.85 7.31 1.83
C GLU A 43 5.42 6.82 2.11
N ILE A 44 5.25 5.49 2.14
CA ILE A 44 4.01 4.82 2.54
C ILE A 44 4.36 3.82 3.64
N ASP A 45 3.66 3.90 4.78
CA ASP A 45 3.76 2.92 5.86
C ASP A 45 2.49 2.07 5.95
N LEU A 46 2.63 0.77 5.65
CA LEU A 46 1.59 -0.25 5.79
C LEU A 46 1.97 -1.30 6.86
N SER A 47 2.96 -1.01 7.69
CA SER A 47 3.42 -1.92 8.72
C SER A 47 2.35 -2.18 9.79
N HIS A 48 2.46 -3.30 10.50
CA HIS A 48 1.53 -3.63 11.59
C HIS A 48 0.06 -3.72 11.15
N ASN A 49 -0.18 -4.31 9.97
CA ASN A 49 -1.50 -4.65 9.44
C ASN A 49 -1.65 -6.19 9.36
N GLU A 50 -2.62 -6.67 8.59
CA GLU A 50 -2.97 -8.09 8.46
C GLU A 50 -2.75 -8.60 7.01
N PHE A 51 -1.82 -7.99 6.27
CA PHE A 51 -1.52 -8.41 4.90
C PHE A 51 -0.79 -9.76 4.88
N GLU A 52 -1.35 -10.73 4.17
CA GLU A 52 -0.70 -12.03 3.95
C GLU A 52 0.10 -12.07 2.64
N TYR A 53 -0.29 -11.26 1.65
CA TYR A 53 0.36 -11.13 0.34
C TYR A 53 -0.01 -9.78 -0.27
N LEU A 54 0.74 -9.36 -1.30
CA LEU A 54 0.36 -8.25 -2.17
C LEU A 54 0.05 -8.82 -3.55
N ASP A 55 -1.05 -8.38 -4.13
CA ASP A 55 -1.42 -8.78 -5.49
C ASP A 55 -0.57 -8.03 -6.54
N THR A 56 -0.59 -8.55 -7.76
CA THR A 56 0.19 -7.99 -8.87
C THR A 56 -0.22 -6.56 -9.19
N GLU A 57 -1.50 -6.23 -9.09
CA GLU A 57 -2.01 -4.89 -9.41
C GLU A 57 -1.49 -3.84 -8.43
N PHE A 58 -1.47 -4.15 -7.13
CA PHE A 58 -0.85 -3.31 -6.11
C PHE A 58 0.64 -3.10 -6.39
N LEU A 59 1.37 -4.17 -6.71
CA LEU A 59 2.81 -4.09 -7.00
C LEU A 59 3.10 -3.27 -8.26
N GLU A 60 2.35 -3.47 -9.33
CA GLU A 60 2.45 -2.68 -10.56
C GLU A 60 2.16 -1.20 -10.31
N GLN A 61 1.14 -0.90 -9.51
CA GLN A 61 0.79 0.48 -9.15
C GLN A 61 1.92 1.15 -8.37
N VAL A 62 2.47 0.48 -7.35
CA VAL A 62 3.62 0.96 -6.56
C VAL A 62 4.86 1.13 -7.44
N GLN A 63 5.14 0.17 -8.33
CA GLN A 63 6.26 0.25 -9.28
C GLN A 63 6.14 1.42 -10.25
N ASN A 64 4.92 1.81 -10.61
CA ASN A 64 4.65 2.96 -11.48
C ASN A 64 4.75 4.31 -10.76
N MET A 65 4.87 4.34 -9.42
CA MET A 65 5.04 5.58 -8.66
C MET A 65 6.49 6.07 -8.78
N THR A 66 6.68 7.20 -9.44
CA THR A 66 8.02 7.75 -9.72
C THR A 66 8.66 8.45 -8.53
N THR A 67 7.87 8.89 -7.55
CA THR A 67 8.33 9.64 -6.37
C THR A 67 8.51 8.76 -5.14
N LEU A 68 7.87 7.59 -5.10
CA LEU A 68 7.90 6.71 -3.93
C LEU A 68 9.31 6.16 -3.74
N SER A 69 9.86 6.39 -2.55
CA SER A 69 11.22 6.01 -2.18
C SER A 69 11.27 4.96 -1.07
N VAL A 70 10.26 4.95 -0.20
CA VAL A 70 10.18 4.05 0.97
C VAL A 70 8.78 3.46 1.07
N LEU A 71 8.72 2.13 1.21
CA LEU A 71 7.49 1.39 1.47
C LEU A 71 7.72 0.44 2.66
N HIS A 72 7.07 0.71 3.78
CA HIS A 72 7.17 -0.14 4.97
C HIS A 72 6.08 -1.21 4.96
N LEU A 73 6.51 -2.47 4.95
CA LEU A 73 5.63 -3.64 4.90
C LEU A 73 5.85 -4.59 6.09
N HIS A 74 6.78 -4.28 6.99
CA HIS A 74 7.13 -5.18 8.09
C HIS A 74 5.95 -5.38 9.07
N SER A 75 6.07 -6.35 9.97
CA SER A 75 5.04 -6.65 10.97
C SER A 75 3.65 -6.96 10.39
N ASN A 76 3.62 -7.61 9.23
CA ASN A 76 2.43 -8.17 8.62
C ASN A 76 2.57 -9.71 8.57
N PRO A 77 1.47 -10.48 8.60
CA PRO A 77 1.48 -11.94 8.58
C PRO A 77 1.80 -12.52 7.18
N TRP A 78 2.91 -12.11 6.58
CA TRP A 78 3.30 -12.50 5.23
C TRP A 78 3.37 -14.02 5.08
N SER A 79 2.59 -14.55 4.15
CA SER A 79 2.55 -15.97 3.82
C SER A 79 3.50 -16.26 2.67
N CYS A 80 4.62 -16.94 2.97
CA CYS A 80 5.56 -17.43 1.94
C CYS A 80 4.97 -18.54 1.05
N GLN A 81 3.72 -18.97 1.29
CA GLN A 81 3.04 -19.98 0.48
C GLN A 81 2.23 -19.36 -0.68
N ARG A 82 2.04 -18.03 -0.67
CA ARG A 82 1.50 -17.25 -1.80
C ARG A 82 2.61 -16.44 -2.44
N CYS A 83 3.37 -17.10 -3.33
CA CYS A 83 4.33 -16.41 -4.18
C CYS A 83 3.61 -15.84 -5.42
N SER A 84 3.46 -14.51 -5.46
CA SER A 84 3.21 -13.71 -6.68
C SER A 84 4.51 -13.05 -7.18
N VAL A 85 5.68 -13.68 -6.94
CA VAL A 85 6.92 -13.25 -7.57
C VAL A 85 6.82 -13.51 -9.07
N LEU A 86 6.45 -12.47 -9.82
CA LEU A 86 6.73 -12.41 -11.24
C LEU A 86 8.24 -12.61 -11.42
N PRO A 87 8.68 -13.60 -12.21
CA PRO A 87 10.08 -13.72 -12.57
C PRO A 87 10.43 -12.52 -13.46
N PHE A 88 11.59 -11.92 -13.18
CA PHE A 88 12.24 -10.92 -14.03
C PHE A 88 12.34 -11.39 -15.48
#